data_AF-A0AAW4YGC5-F1
#
_entry.id   AF-A0AAW4YGC5-F1
#
_cell.length_a   1.000
_cell.length_b   1.000
_cell.length_c   1.000
_cell.angle_alpha   90.00
_cell.angle_beta   90.00
_cell.angle_gamma   90.00
#
_symmetry.space_group_name_H-M   'P 1'
#
loop_
_entity.id
_entity.type
_entity.pdbx_description
1 polymer ?
#
loop_
_entity_poly.entity_id
_entity_poly.type
_entity_poly.pdbx_seq_one_letter_code
_entity_poly.pdbx_strand_id
1 'polypeptide(L)'
;MKRILIIVVLLFCYSQNHIATADVGVLNLRNYYGSYPIEDHQSINPENNHLSHQLVFSMDNSSITAEFKNVDDVKKFKNHAVDVYGLSYSGYCLKNKYIYG
;
A
#
# COMPACT_ATOMS: atom_id res chain seq x y z
N MET A 1 -39.82 -25.81 25.02
CA MET A 1 -39.32 -25.38 23.68
C MET A 1 -38.90 -23.91 23.63
N LYS A 2 -39.74 -22.92 23.94
CA LYS A 2 -39.38 -21.47 23.87
C LYS A 2 -38.10 -21.08 24.64
N ARG A 3 -37.88 -21.63 25.85
CA ARG A 3 -36.68 -21.34 26.67
C ARG A 3 -35.38 -21.89 26.08
N ILE A 4 -35.43 -23.04 25.40
CA ILE A 4 -34.27 -23.65 24.74
C ILE A 4 -33.84 -22.80 23.55
N LEU A 5 -34.81 -22.30 22.78
CA LEU A 5 -34.55 -21.44 21.63
C LEU A 5 -33.81 -20.15 22.03
N ILE A 6 -34.18 -19.54 23.16
CA ILE A 6 -33.52 -18.35 23.70
C ILE A 6 -32.06 -18.64 24.10
N ILE A 7 -31.82 -19.78 24.75
CA ILE A 7 -30.46 -20.18 25.16
C ILE A 7 -29.58 -20.43 23.92
N VAL A 8 -30.12 -21.07 22.89
CA VAL A 8 -29.40 -21.32 21.63
C VAL A 8 -29.06 -20.00 20.93
N VAL A 9 -29.98 -19.03 20.88
CA VAL A 9 -29.74 -17.71 20.29
C VAL A 9 -28.66 -16.95 21.08
N LEU A 10 -28.71 -16.97 22.42
CA LEU A 10 -27.70 -16.32 23.26
C LEU A 10 -26.31 -16.94 23.09
N LEU A 11 -26.23 -18.27 22.98
CA LEU A 11 -24.97 -18.98 22.69
C LEU A 11 -24.42 -18.63 21.31
N PHE A 12 -25.29 -18.48 20.30
CA PHE A 12 -24.89 -18.07 18.94
C PHE A 12 -24.39 -16.63 18.89
N CYS A 13 -25.00 -15.71 19.64
CA CYS A 13 -24.52 -14.34 19.77
C CYS A 13 -23.19 -14.26 20.52
N TYR A 14 -22.98 -15.11 21.54
CA TYR A 14 -21.73 -15.16 22.29
C TYR A 14 -20.56 -15.70 21.45
N SER A 15 -20.79 -16.72 20.61
CA SER A 15 -19.75 -17.29 19.75
C SER A 15 -19.29 -16.36 18.62
N GLN A 16 -20.16 -15.46 18.15
CA GLN A 16 -19.79 -14.44 17.14
C GLN A 16 -18.82 -13.37 17.68
N ASN A 17 -18.72 -13.19 19.00
CA ASN A 17 -17.80 -12.22 19.60
C ASN A 17 -16.35 -12.74 19.74
N HIS A 18 -16.09 -14.01 19.40
CA HIS A 18 -14.79 -14.66 19.56
C HIS A 18 -14.15 -15.12 18.24
N ILE A 19 -14.47 -14.46 17.12
CA ILE A 19 -13.71 -14.68 15.89
C ILE A 19 -12.35 -14.02 16.09
N ALA A 20 -11.30 -14.82 16.20
CA ALA A 20 -9.92 -14.34 16.15
C ALA A 20 -9.71 -13.65 14.81
N THR A 21 -9.71 -12.33 14.80
CA THR A 21 -9.32 -11.56 13.63
C THR A 21 -7.83 -11.78 13.42
N ALA A 22 -7.45 -12.19 12.20
CA ALA A 22 -6.03 -12.29 11.86
C ALA A 22 -5.37 -10.92 12.08
N ASP A 23 -4.14 -10.94 12.57
CA ASP A 23 -3.34 -9.73 12.74
C ASP A 23 -3.32 -8.91 11.45
N VAL A 24 -3.52 -7.60 11.56
CA VAL A 24 -3.63 -6.70 10.41
C VAL A 24 -2.37 -6.78 9.53
N GLY A 25 -1.20 -7.00 10.11
CA GLY A 25 0.05 -7.22 9.38
C GLY A 25 0.03 -8.50 8.55
N VAL A 26 -0.55 -9.60 9.05
CA VAL A 26 -0.71 -10.85 8.29
C VAL A 26 -1.65 -10.68 7.11
N LEU A 27 -2.78 -9.98 7.33
CA LEU A 27 -3.73 -9.65 6.27
C LEU A 27 -3.11 -8.74 5.22
N ASN A 28 -2.40 -7.69 5.64
CA ASN A 28 -1.72 -6.77 4.74
C ASN A 28 -0.65 -7.50 3.93
N LEU A 29 0.20 -8.32 4.56
CA LEU A 29 1.25 -9.06 3.87
C LEU A 29 0.65 -9.96 2.78
N ARG A 30 -0.41 -10.70 3.10
CA ARG A 30 -1.13 -11.54 2.13
C ARG A 30 -1.69 -10.70 0.98
N ASN A 31 -2.31 -9.56 1.27
CA ASN A 31 -2.96 -8.75 0.25
C ASN A 31 -1.92 -8.09 -0.67
N TYR A 32 -0.88 -7.46 -0.11
CA TYR A 32 0.19 -6.79 -0.84
C TYR A 32 0.92 -7.73 -1.81
N TYR A 33 1.26 -8.94 -1.36
CA TYR A 33 2.01 -9.89 -2.19
C TYR A 33 1.16 -10.90 -2.96
N GLY A 34 -0.14 -11.01 -2.63
CA GLY A 34 -1.03 -12.00 -3.24
C GLY A 34 -1.89 -11.45 -4.37
N SER A 35 -2.34 -10.20 -4.29
CA SER A 35 -3.29 -9.65 -5.26
C SER A 35 -3.26 -8.12 -5.41
N TYR A 36 -2.40 -7.43 -4.67
CA TYR A 36 -2.33 -5.97 -4.76
C TYR A 36 -1.71 -5.55 -6.10
N PRO A 37 -2.26 -4.52 -6.79
CA PRO A 37 -1.71 -4.06 -8.05
C PRO A 37 -0.26 -3.62 -7.92
N ILE A 38 0.57 -4.10 -8.84
CA ILE A 38 1.97 -3.70 -8.96
C ILE A 38 2.03 -2.43 -9.81
N GLU A 39 2.88 -1.49 -9.42
CA GLU A 39 3.32 -0.42 -10.30
C GLU A 39 4.31 -0.99 -11.32
N ASP A 40 4.05 -0.77 -12.60
CA ASP A 40 4.92 -1.19 -13.70
C ASP A 40 4.87 -0.09 -14.77
N HIS A 41 5.82 0.83 -14.68
CA HIS A 41 5.90 2.01 -15.55
C HIS A 41 7.27 2.04 -16.20
N GLN A 42 7.30 2.20 -17.51
CA GLN A 42 8.53 2.16 -18.29
C GLN A 42 8.89 3.54 -18.85
N SER A 43 10.18 3.85 -18.82
CA SER A 43 10.75 5.05 -19.44
C SER A 43 10.05 6.36 -19.03
N ILE A 44 9.74 6.51 -17.74
CA ILE A 44 9.13 7.72 -17.19
C ILE A 44 10.19 8.67 -16.61
N ASN A 45 9.96 9.97 -16.73
CA ASN A 45 10.88 10.97 -16.22
C ASN A 45 10.42 11.47 -14.84
N PRO A 46 11.33 11.57 -13.87
CA PRO A 46 11.02 12.19 -12.60
C PRO A 46 10.79 13.69 -12.78
N GLU A 47 9.85 14.22 -12.01
CA GLU A 47 9.64 15.65 -11.87
C GLU A 47 10.77 16.31 -11.11
N ASN A 48 10.91 17.63 -11.30
CA ASN A 48 11.82 18.41 -10.50
C ASN A 48 11.28 18.61 -9.08
N ASN A 49 11.60 17.67 -8.20
CA ASN A 49 11.28 17.73 -6.78
C ASN A 49 12.40 18.41 -5.95
N HIS A 50 12.01 19.14 -4.91
CA HIS A 50 12.91 19.78 -3.94
C HIS A 50 13.43 18.81 -2.87
N LEU A 51 12.72 17.71 -2.59
CA LEU A 51 13.15 16.73 -1.59
C LEU A 51 14.27 15.85 -2.15
N SER A 52 15.37 15.78 -1.41
CA SER A 52 16.62 15.13 -1.85
C SER A 52 16.60 13.60 -1.80
N HIS A 53 15.64 13.01 -1.09
CA HIS A 53 15.52 11.57 -0.86
C HIS A 53 14.34 10.95 -1.63
N GLN A 54 13.79 11.68 -2.62
CA GLN A 54 12.62 11.22 -3.37
C GLN A 54 12.73 11.54 -4.86
N LEU A 55 12.12 10.68 -5.68
CA LEU A 55 11.74 10.96 -7.06
C LEU A 55 10.22 10.98 -7.15
N VAL A 56 9.66 11.98 -7.82
CA VAL A 56 8.20 12.12 -7.99
C VAL A 56 7.89 11.93 -9.45
N PHE A 57 6.86 11.16 -9.76
CA PHE A 57 6.41 10.90 -11.12
C PHE A 57 4.93 11.26 -11.23
N SER A 58 4.60 12.15 -12.14
CA SER A 58 3.19 12.42 -12.48
C SER A 58 2.62 11.32 -13.35
N MET A 59 1.44 10.87 -12.96
CA MET A 59 0.59 9.93 -13.70
C MET A 59 -0.70 10.67 -14.10
N ASP A 60 -1.53 10.06 -14.94
CA ASP A 60 -2.74 10.71 -15.48
C ASP A 60 -3.63 11.37 -14.42
N ASN A 61 -3.85 10.70 -13.27
CA ASN A 61 -4.74 11.18 -12.20
C ASN A 61 -4.13 11.08 -10.79
N SER A 62 -2.84 10.80 -10.69
CA SER A 62 -2.13 10.54 -9.42
C SER A 62 -0.66 10.87 -9.54
N SER A 63 0.06 10.79 -8.43
CA SER A 63 1.52 10.77 -8.44
C SER A 63 2.05 9.52 -7.76
N ILE A 64 3.23 9.09 -8.20
CA ILE A 64 4.02 8.06 -7.53
C ILE A 64 5.29 8.72 -7.01
N THR A 65 5.52 8.61 -5.70
CA THR A 65 6.73 9.08 -5.04
C THR A 65 7.59 7.88 -4.67
N ALA A 66 8.75 7.74 -5.31
CA ALA A 66 9.75 6.75 -4.92
C ALA A 66 10.66 7.34 -3.84
N GLU A 67 10.69 6.72 -2.66
CA GLU A 67 11.51 7.13 -1.51
C GLU A 67 12.76 6.26 -1.40
N PHE A 68 13.92 6.92 -1.43
CA PHE A 68 15.23 6.29 -1.38
C PHE A 68 15.85 6.45 0.00
N LYS A 69 16.60 5.44 0.43
CA LYS A 69 17.37 5.50 1.68
C LYS A 69 18.46 6.58 1.63
N ASN A 70 19.09 6.77 0.47
CA ASN A 70 20.23 7.67 0.30
C ASN A 70 19.99 8.68 -0.82
N VAL A 71 20.46 9.91 -0.60
CA VAL A 71 20.41 10.98 -1.60
C VAL A 71 21.23 10.64 -2.86
N ASP A 72 22.29 9.85 -2.72
CA ASP A 72 23.12 9.47 -3.86
C ASP A 72 22.42 8.53 -4.83
N ASP A 73 21.44 7.75 -4.38
CA ASP A 73 20.63 6.92 -5.26
C ASP A 73 19.68 7.80 -6.08
N VAL A 74 19.04 8.80 -5.47
CA VAL A 74 18.22 9.81 -6.16
C VAL A 74 19.01 10.53 -7.26
N LYS A 75 20.25 10.95 -6.96
CA LYS A 75 21.10 11.67 -7.93
C LYS A 75 21.37 10.87 -9.21
N LYS A 76 21.48 9.54 -9.11
CA LYS A 76 21.71 8.67 -10.28
C LYS A 76 20.54 8.74 -11.27
N PHE A 77 19.33 8.93 -10.76
CA PHE A 77 18.09 8.78 -11.53
C PHE A 77 17.39 10.12 -11.84
N LYS A 78 17.64 11.19 -11.08
CA LYS A 78 16.89 12.47 -11.14
C LYS A 78 16.78 13.12 -12.53
N ASN A 79 17.69 12.84 -13.46
CA ASN A 79 17.68 13.44 -14.80
C ASN A 79 17.63 12.39 -15.91
N HIS A 80 17.19 11.17 -15.60
CA HIS A 80 17.12 10.08 -16.55
C HIS A 80 15.70 9.52 -16.59
N ALA A 81 15.29 9.06 -17.78
CA ALA A 81 14.14 8.19 -17.88
C ALA A 81 14.47 6.87 -17.14
N VAL A 82 13.54 6.42 -16.29
CA VAL A 82 13.70 5.21 -15.49
C VAL A 82 12.46 4.35 -15.59
N ASP A 83 12.64 3.08 -15.24
CA ASP A 83 11.53 2.14 -15.05
C ASP A 83 11.22 2.07 -13.54
N VAL A 84 9.93 2.12 -13.21
CA VAL A 84 9.44 2.00 -11.84
C VAL A 84 8.64 0.72 -11.72
N TYR A 85 9.13 -0.21 -10.89
CA TYR A 85 8.50 -1.50 -10.66
C TYR A 85 8.40 -1.81 -9.17
N GLY A 86 7.20 -2.16 -8.69
CA GLY A 86 7.02 -2.71 -7.34
C GLY A 86 5.68 -2.38 -6.69
N LEU A 87 5.60 -2.61 -5.38
CA LEU A 87 4.38 -2.39 -4.60
C LEU A 87 4.35 -0.98 -4.04
N SER A 88 3.33 -0.21 -4.44
CA SER A 88 3.07 1.11 -3.86
C SER A 88 2.06 1.03 -2.72
N TYR A 89 2.03 2.04 -1.85
CA TYR A 89 1.03 2.22 -0.81
C TYR A 89 0.45 3.64 -0.85
N SER A 90 -0.79 3.79 -0.42
CA SER A 90 -1.45 5.10 -0.35
C SER A 90 -0.91 5.92 0.82
N GLY A 91 -0.48 7.16 0.56
CA GLY A 91 -0.08 8.10 1.61
C GLY A 91 -1.25 8.87 2.21
N TYR A 92 -0.92 9.89 3.02
CA TYR A 92 -1.89 10.72 3.76
C TYR A 92 -2.88 11.49 2.85
N CYS A 93 -2.52 11.68 1.58
CA CYS A 93 -3.41 12.17 0.52
C CYS A 93 -3.64 11.01 -0.45
N LEU A 94 -4.86 10.46 -0.54
CA LEU A 94 -5.21 9.24 -1.29
C LEU A 94 -4.88 9.29 -2.80
N LYS A 95 -4.53 10.47 -3.34
CA LYS A 95 -4.07 10.64 -4.72
C LYS A 95 -2.58 10.39 -4.92
N ASN A 96 -1.81 10.36 -3.84
CA ASN A 96 -0.36 10.18 -3.87
C ASN A 96 -0.03 8.77 -3.39
N LYS A 97 0.60 8.01 -4.27
CA LYS A 97 1.14 6.70 -3.96
C LYS A 97 2.62 6.82 -3.65
N TYR A 98 3.09 5.99 -2.73
CA TYR A 98 4.48 5.94 -2.31
C TYR A 98 5.02 4.55 -2.54
N ILE A 99 6.28 4.47 -2.97
CA ILE A 99 6.99 3.21 -3.20
C ILE A 99 8.40 3.35 -2.62
N TYR A 100 8.93 2.29 -2.04
CA TYR A 100 10.33 2.23 -1.65
C TYR A 100 11.16 1.64 -2.78
N GLY A 101 12.20 2.36 -3.19
CA GLY A 101 13.17 1.98 -4.21
C GLY A 101 14.37 2.90 -4.07
#